data_AF-K2D2J0-F1
#
_entry.id   AF-K2D2J0-F1
#
_cell.length_a   1.000
_cell.length_b   1.000
_cell.length_c   1.000
_cell.angle_alpha   90.00
_cell.angle_beta   90.00
_cell.angle_gamma   90.00
#
_symmetry.space_group_name_H-M   'P 1'
#
loop_
_entity.id
_entity.type
_entity.pdbx_description
1 polymer ?
#
loop_
_entity_poly.entity_id
_entity_poly.type
_entity_poly.pdbx_seq_one_letter_code
_entity_poly.pdbx_strand_id
1 'polypeptide(L)'
;MKLITPKKQFDVIDSYLYENALRIQVRAICNLEKIQNQYFLREKSFRKIYYYSKEIGIRNTILKILSRSREKIRNEKYFSIGIGKVLQCRSDMFSPSETVFFIATNHPACPERVITQEELVFRVNPNDFPWLSSDHIVWFSSFNQEKWWNSLLGWSPYSGLPIKNLDRNKIVNILSNFWKSIIIDKKNHVSIQKSNVVSEIKLPKTKIKLLHNQKTAALFGYGNYAKTIIIPNLHKNIRVTTIHEVDPTQLIPYKKNIIYDASPAPRPNTHHDVYFIAGYHHTHTDIAIAGLKIGADVVVEKPLMTTKMDLEKLISVMRYSSSKFYACFQRRHHPFNNFFFQDHGINQGDPISYYAIVYEEFPPELHWYRWPNSRSAIISNGCHWIDHFIFLNNFSSAVTAHVRKTKNDEIFVFVELENGACFSLVLSQRGSARIGMQEYIELRSRSGTAKISNGGCYYSENKHRIIRRSKINKYESYKKMYRSISSDIMDQGISQLQDSWERVQMVSSLVLELDEMLQGSCAYVTPPSASPSSPEAISPTT
;
A
#
# COMPACT_ATOMS: atom_id res chain seq x y z
N MET A 1 19.47 -11.72 -9.86
CA MET A 1 20.38 -11.86 -8.70
C MET A 1 20.05 -13.08 -7.85
N LYS A 2 21.05 -13.60 -7.14
CA LYS A 2 20.88 -14.62 -6.10
C LYS A 2 20.47 -13.98 -4.78
N LEU A 3 19.52 -14.61 -4.11
CA LEU A 3 19.23 -14.35 -2.70
C LEU A 3 19.67 -15.55 -1.88
N ILE A 4 20.50 -15.26 -0.87
CA ILE A 4 21.11 -16.26 -0.03
C ILE A 4 20.44 -16.19 1.34
N THR A 5 19.94 -17.34 1.77
CA THR A 5 19.40 -17.55 3.12
C THR A 5 20.24 -18.62 3.81
N PRO A 6 20.17 -18.77 5.14
CA PRO A 6 20.96 -19.79 5.84
C PRO A 6 20.69 -21.23 5.36
N LYS A 7 19.56 -21.48 4.69
CA LYS A 7 19.12 -22.83 4.28
C LYS A 7 19.18 -23.07 2.77
N LYS A 8 19.06 -22.03 1.95
CA LYS A 8 18.88 -22.13 0.49
C LYS A 8 19.37 -20.88 -0.24
N GLN A 9 19.80 -21.07 -1.48
CA GLN A 9 19.96 -20.00 -2.47
C GLN A 9 18.84 -20.12 -3.51
N PHE A 10 18.34 -18.99 -4.00
CA PHE A 10 17.38 -18.98 -5.11
C PHE A 10 17.57 -17.74 -5.98
N ASP A 11 17.24 -17.90 -7.25
CA ASP A 11 17.31 -16.82 -8.24
C ASP A 11 16.05 -15.98 -8.21
N VAL A 12 16.25 -14.66 -8.18
CA VAL A 12 15.22 -13.66 -8.41
C VAL A 12 15.71 -12.66 -9.45
N ILE A 13 14.79 -11.91 -10.06
CA ILE A 13 15.16 -10.71 -10.81
C ILE A 13 15.74 -9.66 -9.87
N ASP A 14 16.49 -8.76 -10.46
CA ASP A 14 17.05 -7.61 -9.78
C ASP A 14 16.00 -6.56 -9.46
N SER A 15 16.17 -5.86 -8.33
CA SER A 15 15.41 -4.63 -8.07
C SER A 15 15.71 -3.56 -9.13
N TYR A 16 14.72 -2.73 -9.40
CA TYR A 16 14.83 -1.60 -10.34
C TYR A 16 15.87 -0.58 -9.86
N LEU A 17 16.70 -0.09 -10.77
CA LEU A 17 17.67 0.97 -10.50
C LEU A 17 17.00 2.35 -10.65
N TYR A 18 16.73 3.02 -9.53
CA TYR A 18 16.15 4.37 -9.49
C TYR A 18 17.14 5.45 -9.96
N GLU A 19 16.63 6.65 -10.25
CA GLU A 19 17.49 7.85 -10.33
C GLU A 19 18.18 8.10 -8.99
N ASN A 20 19.38 8.68 -9.04
CA ASN A 20 20.27 8.95 -7.91
C ASN A 20 20.62 7.70 -7.08
N ALA A 21 20.47 6.51 -7.66
CA ALA A 21 20.75 5.24 -7.00
C ALA A 21 21.88 4.48 -7.69
N LEU A 22 22.48 3.56 -6.93
CA LEU A 22 23.55 2.70 -7.37
C LEU A 22 23.13 1.24 -7.25
N ARG A 23 23.51 0.44 -8.25
CA ARG A 23 23.51 -1.02 -8.18
C ARG A 23 24.89 -1.50 -7.76
N ILE A 24 24.96 -2.12 -6.60
CA ILE A 24 26.22 -2.54 -5.99
C ILE A 24 26.28 -4.06 -5.97
N GLN A 25 27.35 -4.63 -6.52
CA GLN A 25 27.73 -6.02 -6.32
C GLN A 25 28.27 -6.18 -4.91
N VAL A 26 27.56 -6.95 -4.09
CA VAL A 26 27.95 -7.15 -2.69
C VAL A 26 29.21 -8.00 -2.63
N ARG A 27 30.20 -7.55 -1.86
CA ARG A 27 31.45 -8.28 -1.55
C ARG A 27 31.51 -8.67 -0.08
N ALA A 28 31.02 -7.78 0.78
CA ALA A 28 30.81 -8.05 2.19
C ALA A 28 29.52 -7.40 2.66
N ILE A 29 28.79 -8.05 3.57
CA ILE A 29 27.59 -7.51 4.17
C ILE A 29 27.42 -7.98 5.61
N CYS A 30 27.09 -7.03 6.49
CA CYS A 30 26.75 -7.29 7.87
C CYS A 30 25.31 -6.90 8.17
N ASN A 31 24.52 -7.88 8.60
CA ASN A 31 23.20 -7.63 9.15
C ASN A 31 23.33 -7.08 10.58
N LEU A 32 23.00 -5.80 10.77
CA LEU A 32 23.06 -5.15 12.08
C LEU A 32 21.77 -5.34 12.87
N GLU A 33 20.62 -5.30 12.19
CA GLU A 33 19.32 -5.44 12.83
C GLU A 33 18.33 -6.11 11.89
N LYS A 34 17.55 -7.06 12.43
CA LYS A 34 16.41 -7.64 11.72
C LYS A 34 15.23 -6.69 11.87
N ILE A 35 14.64 -6.30 10.75
CA ILE A 35 13.50 -5.38 10.73
C ILE A 35 12.26 -6.16 11.19
N GLN A 36 11.73 -5.75 12.34
CA GLN A 36 10.47 -6.26 12.89
C GLN A 36 9.36 -5.24 12.63
N ASN A 37 8.10 -5.64 12.85
CA ASN A 37 6.94 -4.72 12.78
C ASN A 37 6.79 -3.95 11.46
N GLN A 38 7.20 -4.55 10.34
CA GLN A 38 7.00 -3.98 8.99
C GLN A 38 5.74 -4.51 8.29
N TYR A 39 5.27 -5.69 8.69
CA TYR A 39 4.13 -6.38 8.09
C TYR A 39 3.15 -6.82 9.17
N PHE A 40 1.86 -6.95 8.83
CA PHE A 40 0.85 -7.52 9.72
C PHE A 40 1.15 -8.99 10.05
N LEU A 41 1.91 -9.22 11.10
CA LEU A 41 2.17 -10.55 11.63
C LEU A 41 1.07 -10.88 12.64
N ARG A 42 0.16 -11.78 12.27
CA ARG A 42 -0.83 -12.30 13.21
C ARG A 42 -0.25 -13.51 13.93
N GLU A 43 -0.33 -13.48 15.25
CA GLU A 43 -0.04 -14.65 16.08
C GLU A 43 -0.85 -15.86 15.62
N LYS A 44 -0.20 -17.02 15.57
CA LYS A 44 -0.85 -18.27 15.23
C LYS A 44 -1.76 -18.68 16.38
N SER A 45 -3.07 -18.62 16.17
CA SER A 45 -4.06 -19.07 17.14
C SER A 45 -5.18 -19.82 16.43
N PHE A 46 -5.40 -21.08 16.80
CA PHE A 46 -6.50 -21.89 16.29
C PHE A 46 -7.85 -21.20 16.52
N ARG A 47 -8.04 -20.57 17.69
CA ARG A 47 -9.26 -19.82 18.02
C ARG A 47 -9.44 -18.61 17.09
N LYS A 48 -8.39 -17.83 16.82
CA LYS A 48 -8.45 -16.71 15.86
C LYS A 48 -8.76 -17.21 14.45
N ILE A 49 -8.13 -18.31 14.01
CA ILE A 49 -8.38 -18.92 12.69
C ILE A 49 -9.83 -19.42 12.58
N TYR A 50 -10.38 -20.02 13.63
CA TYR A 50 -11.76 -20.51 13.69
C TYR A 50 -12.80 -19.38 13.55
N TYR A 51 -12.67 -18.30 14.31
CA TYR A 51 -13.58 -17.16 14.16
C TYR A 51 -13.40 -16.46 12.81
N TYR A 52 -12.17 -16.40 12.31
CA TYR A 52 -11.89 -15.84 11.00
C TYR A 52 -12.51 -16.69 9.87
N SER A 53 -12.45 -18.02 9.96
CA SER A 53 -13.09 -18.90 8.96
C SER A 53 -14.61 -18.83 9.00
N LYS A 54 -15.23 -18.60 10.17
CA LYS A 54 -16.67 -18.29 10.26
C LYS A 54 -17.03 -16.98 9.56
N GLU A 55 -16.16 -15.99 9.62
CA GLU A 55 -16.39 -14.67 9.03
C GLU A 55 -16.22 -14.67 7.51
N ILE A 56 -15.18 -15.33 7.00
CA ILE A 56 -14.77 -15.19 5.59
C ILE A 56 -14.87 -16.47 4.75
N GLY A 57 -15.18 -17.60 5.39
CA GLY A 57 -15.25 -18.92 4.79
C GLY A 57 -13.91 -19.68 4.80
N ILE A 58 -13.99 -21.01 4.94
CA ILE A 58 -12.83 -21.92 5.06
C ILE A 58 -11.89 -21.82 3.86
N ARG A 59 -12.42 -21.82 2.64
CA ARG A 59 -11.63 -21.74 1.40
C ARG A 59 -10.75 -20.48 1.37
N ASN A 60 -11.34 -19.32 1.69
CA ASN A 60 -10.62 -18.04 1.69
C ASN A 60 -9.59 -17.99 2.82
N THR A 61 -9.90 -18.59 3.98
CA THR A 61 -8.95 -18.73 5.08
C THR A 61 -7.73 -19.56 4.68
N ILE A 62 -7.92 -20.71 4.01
CA ILE A 62 -6.82 -21.55 3.53
C ILE A 62 -5.96 -20.80 2.51
N LEU A 63 -6.58 -20.15 1.52
CA LEU A 63 -5.86 -19.36 0.51
C LEU A 63 -5.02 -18.26 1.16
N LYS A 64 -5.55 -17.56 2.17
CA LYS A 64 -4.82 -16.54 2.91
C LYS A 64 -3.65 -17.10 3.72
N ILE A 65 -3.81 -18.28 4.33
CA ILE A 65 -2.73 -18.97 5.05
C ILE A 65 -1.61 -19.38 4.09
N LEU A 66 -1.96 -19.99 2.95
CA LEU A 66 -1.00 -20.40 1.93
C LEU A 66 -0.28 -19.21 1.29
N SER A 67 -0.98 -18.10 1.07
CA SER A 67 -0.37 -16.85 0.59
C SER A 67 0.65 -16.33 1.60
N ARG A 68 0.27 -16.24 2.89
CA ARG A 68 1.15 -15.74 3.96
C ARG A 68 2.38 -16.61 4.21
N SER A 69 2.27 -17.93 4.08
CA SER A 69 3.43 -18.81 4.26
C SER A 69 4.49 -18.59 3.17
N ARG A 70 4.07 -18.18 1.97
CA ARG A 70 4.95 -17.84 0.83
C ARG A 70 5.59 -16.46 0.97
N GLU A 71 5.04 -15.56 1.79
CA GLU A 71 5.60 -14.24 2.06
C GLU A 71 6.77 -14.26 3.08
N LYS A 72 7.21 -15.44 3.56
CA LYS A 72 8.27 -15.52 4.57
C LYS A 72 9.57 -14.86 4.12
N ILE A 73 9.97 -15.06 2.87
CA ILE A 73 11.18 -14.45 2.29
C ILE A 73 11.03 -12.94 2.20
N ARG A 74 9.85 -12.45 1.78
CA ARG A 74 9.54 -11.02 1.75
C ARG A 74 9.56 -10.39 3.14
N ASN A 75 9.06 -11.11 4.15
CA ASN A 75 8.96 -10.58 5.51
C ASN A 75 10.29 -10.56 6.28
N GLU A 76 11.29 -11.26 5.77
CA GLU A 76 12.61 -11.36 6.39
C GLU A 76 13.55 -10.30 5.80
N LYS A 77 13.50 -9.11 6.41
CA LYS A 77 14.27 -7.94 5.99
C LYS A 77 15.23 -7.47 7.08
N TYR A 78 16.31 -6.84 6.67
CA TYR A 78 17.39 -6.40 7.54
C TYR A 78 17.81 -4.96 7.22
N PHE A 79 18.32 -4.30 8.26
CA PHE A 79 19.20 -3.16 8.13
C PHE A 79 20.64 -3.65 8.15
N SER A 80 21.45 -3.16 7.21
CA SER A 80 22.80 -3.68 7.02
C SER A 80 23.74 -2.64 6.48
N ILE A 81 25.01 -2.89 6.71
CA ILE A 81 26.13 -2.17 6.13
C ILE A 81 26.96 -3.15 5.32
N GLY A 82 27.63 -2.67 4.28
CA GLY A 82 28.40 -3.53 3.39
C GLY A 82 29.54 -2.83 2.68
N ILE A 83 30.39 -3.65 2.07
CA ILE A 83 31.38 -3.24 1.07
C ILE A 83 31.00 -3.89 -0.25
N GLY A 84 31.04 -3.13 -1.33
CA GLY A 84 30.71 -3.65 -2.64
C GLY A 84 31.37 -2.89 -3.77
N LYS A 85 31.21 -3.43 -4.98
CA LYS A 85 31.68 -2.81 -6.23
C LYS A 85 30.49 -2.26 -6.99
N VAL A 86 30.54 -1.00 -7.42
CA VAL A 86 29.49 -0.38 -8.22
C VAL A 86 29.41 -1.08 -9.58
N LEU A 87 28.24 -1.59 -9.95
CA LEU A 87 27.98 -2.21 -11.25
C LEU A 87 27.34 -1.23 -12.23
N GLN A 88 26.32 -0.52 -11.76
CA GLN A 88 25.58 0.47 -12.54
C GLN A 88 25.26 1.65 -11.62
N CYS A 89 25.28 2.85 -12.18
CA CYS A 89 25.06 4.09 -11.46
C CYS A 89 24.06 4.95 -12.25
N ARG A 90 23.11 5.57 -11.56
CA ARG A 90 22.29 6.68 -12.08
C ARG A 90 22.50 7.93 -11.22
N SER A 91 23.75 8.15 -10.84
CA SER A 91 24.22 9.23 -9.98
C SER A 91 25.50 9.79 -10.58
N ASP A 92 25.68 11.11 -10.51
CA ASP A 92 26.88 11.78 -10.99
C ASP A 92 28.04 11.70 -9.97
N MET A 93 27.78 11.22 -8.75
CA MET A 93 28.79 11.16 -7.68
C MET A 93 29.69 9.92 -7.75
N PHE A 94 29.31 8.89 -8.48
CA PHE A 94 30.02 7.60 -8.48
C PHE A 94 30.11 6.99 -9.87
N SER A 95 31.20 6.26 -10.11
CA SER A 95 31.49 5.58 -11.37
C SER A 95 31.36 4.07 -11.22
N PRO A 96 31.00 3.35 -12.30
CA PRO A 96 31.12 1.90 -12.34
C PRO A 96 32.53 1.43 -11.96
N SER A 97 32.61 0.27 -11.33
CA SER A 97 33.83 -0.33 -10.78
C SER A 97 34.44 0.30 -9.53
N GLU A 98 33.93 1.43 -9.03
CA GLU A 98 34.35 1.94 -7.72
C GLU A 98 34.03 0.94 -6.60
N THR A 99 34.94 0.78 -5.65
CA THR A 99 34.67 0.07 -4.40
C THR A 99 34.11 1.07 -3.39
N VAL A 100 32.98 0.73 -2.78
CA VAL A 100 32.24 1.61 -1.89
C VAL A 100 31.79 0.88 -0.64
N PHE A 101 31.71 1.61 0.47
CA PHE A 101 30.80 1.25 1.55
C PHE A 101 29.37 1.60 1.15
N PHE A 102 28.41 0.83 1.65
CA PHE A 102 26.99 1.13 1.48
C PHE A 102 26.18 0.81 2.73
N ILE A 103 25.09 1.56 2.91
CA ILE A 103 24.02 1.25 3.85
C ILE A 103 22.83 0.70 3.06
N ALA A 104 22.27 -0.42 3.52
CA ALA A 104 21.10 -1.06 2.96
C ALA A 104 20.00 -1.10 4.02
N THR A 105 18.92 -0.34 3.81
CA THR A 105 17.95 -0.01 4.86
C THR A 105 16.82 -1.01 5.01
N ASN A 106 16.52 -1.78 3.96
CA ASN A 106 15.39 -2.70 3.90
C ASN A 106 15.55 -3.74 2.79
N HIS A 107 16.24 -4.84 3.08
CA HIS A 107 16.63 -5.82 2.06
C HIS A 107 16.69 -7.25 2.64
N PRO A 108 16.70 -8.30 1.79
CA PRO A 108 16.89 -9.68 2.26
C PRO A 108 18.24 -9.86 2.97
N ALA A 109 18.40 -10.95 3.72
CA ALA A 109 19.55 -11.16 4.60
C ALA A 109 20.93 -11.15 3.93
N CYS A 110 21.04 -11.66 2.70
CA CYS A 110 22.29 -11.66 1.94
C CYS A 110 21.98 -11.71 0.43
N PRO A 111 21.72 -10.56 -0.20
CA PRO A 111 21.51 -10.48 -1.63
C PRO A 111 22.84 -10.38 -2.38
N GLU A 112 22.92 -10.96 -3.57
CA GLU A 112 24.07 -10.81 -4.47
C GLU A 112 24.29 -9.35 -4.87
N ARG A 113 23.20 -8.59 -5.00
CA ARG A 113 23.21 -7.19 -5.41
C ARG A 113 22.23 -6.37 -4.57
N VAL A 114 22.61 -5.14 -4.28
CA VAL A 114 21.78 -4.17 -3.57
C VAL A 114 21.59 -2.93 -4.45
N ILE A 115 20.40 -2.35 -4.38
CA ILE A 115 20.14 -0.98 -4.84
C ILE A 115 20.03 -0.09 -3.61
N THR A 116 20.78 1.00 -3.58
CA THR A 116 20.68 2.02 -2.53
C THR A 116 20.86 3.42 -3.12
N GLN A 117 20.37 4.43 -2.42
CA GLN A 117 20.52 5.83 -2.84
C GLN A 117 21.95 6.32 -2.62
N GLU A 118 22.42 7.24 -3.45
CA GLU A 118 23.79 7.79 -3.42
C GLU A 118 24.18 8.37 -2.05
N GLU A 119 23.22 8.93 -1.30
CA GLU A 119 23.45 9.49 0.04
C GLU A 119 23.83 8.42 1.07
N LEU A 120 23.50 7.16 0.79
CA LEU A 120 23.81 5.99 1.61
C LEU A 120 25.07 5.23 1.14
N VAL A 121 25.81 5.79 0.18
CA VAL A 121 27.05 5.23 -0.37
C VAL A 121 28.24 6.11 0.00
N PHE A 122 29.37 5.49 0.32
CA PHE A 122 30.59 6.18 0.73
C PHE A 122 31.82 5.56 0.07
N ARG A 123 32.77 6.38 -0.38
CA ARG A 123 34.01 5.90 -0.99
C ARG A 123 34.88 5.18 0.03
N VAL A 124 35.56 4.14 -0.42
CA VAL A 124 36.51 3.38 0.39
C VAL A 124 37.75 3.07 -0.42
N ASN A 125 38.92 3.10 0.22
CA ASN A 125 40.14 2.60 -0.40
C ASN A 125 40.11 1.06 -0.39
N PRO A 126 40.04 0.37 -1.53
CA PRO A 126 40.00 -1.09 -1.56
C PRO A 126 41.25 -1.74 -0.95
N ASN A 127 42.39 -1.05 -0.92
CA ASN A 127 43.64 -1.56 -0.34
C ASN A 127 43.54 -1.76 1.18
N ASP A 128 42.61 -1.09 1.86
CA ASP A 128 42.33 -1.29 3.29
C ASP A 128 41.69 -2.66 3.57
N PHE A 129 41.17 -3.34 2.54
CA PHE A 129 40.38 -4.57 2.65
C PHE A 129 40.83 -5.63 1.61
N PRO A 130 42.08 -6.14 1.69
CA PRO A 130 42.64 -7.04 0.69
C PRO A 130 41.96 -8.42 0.64
N TRP A 131 41.17 -8.76 1.66
CA TRP A 131 40.40 -10.01 1.75
C TRP A 131 39.12 -10.01 0.89
N LEU A 132 38.72 -8.87 0.32
CA LEU A 132 37.56 -8.80 -0.57
C LEU A 132 37.79 -9.66 -1.83
N SER A 133 36.81 -10.49 -2.18
CA SER A 133 36.93 -11.46 -3.28
C SER A 133 35.78 -11.36 -4.28
N SER A 134 36.05 -11.74 -5.52
CA SER A 134 35.02 -11.89 -6.55
C SER A 134 34.11 -13.11 -6.34
N ASP A 135 34.60 -14.13 -5.66
CA ASP A 135 34.09 -15.50 -5.74
C ASP A 135 33.09 -15.83 -4.62
N HIS A 136 33.11 -15.04 -3.56
CA HIS A 136 32.24 -15.20 -2.41
C HIS A 136 31.82 -13.85 -1.82
N ILE A 137 30.72 -13.87 -1.07
CA ILE A 137 30.31 -12.77 -0.19
C ILE A 137 30.76 -13.12 1.22
N VAL A 138 31.42 -12.18 1.88
CA VAL A 138 31.63 -12.25 3.33
C VAL A 138 30.35 -11.81 4.03
N TRP A 139 29.68 -12.74 4.72
CA TRP A 139 28.39 -12.49 5.36
C TRP A 139 28.43 -12.85 6.85
N PHE A 140 27.97 -11.93 7.68
CA PHE A 140 27.80 -12.15 9.11
C PHE A 140 26.66 -11.28 9.67
N SER A 141 26.33 -11.52 10.93
CA SER A 141 25.39 -10.74 11.72
C SER A 141 26.12 -10.20 12.93
N SER A 142 26.08 -8.89 13.13
CA SER A 142 26.67 -8.23 14.30
C SER A 142 25.64 -7.26 14.86
N PHE A 143 24.97 -7.67 15.93
CA PHE A 143 23.99 -6.84 16.60
C PHE A 143 24.74 -5.79 17.45
N ASN A 144 24.92 -4.59 16.91
CA ASN A 144 25.56 -3.48 17.60
C ASN A 144 24.53 -2.76 18.51
N GLN A 145 24.92 -2.45 19.75
CA GLN A 145 24.04 -1.87 20.77
C GLN A 145 23.79 -0.36 20.62
N GLU A 146 24.66 0.39 19.97
CA GLU A 146 24.58 1.86 19.90
C GLU A 146 23.48 2.39 18.95
N LYS A 147 22.94 1.53 18.06
CA LYS A 147 21.80 1.79 17.15
C LYS A 147 21.75 3.19 16.52
N TRP A 148 22.89 3.68 16.00
CA TRP A 148 22.98 4.99 15.33
C TRP A 148 22.10 5.11 14.07
N TRP A 149 21.52 4.00 13.57
CA TRP A 149 20.73 3.90 12.35
C TRP A 149 19.20 3.92 12.55
N ASN A 150 18.69 4.21 13.75
CA ASN A 150 17.24 4.14 14.04
C ASN A 150 16.37 4.91 13.03
N SER A 151 16.80 6.09 12.58
CA SER A 151 16.06 6.90 11.60
C SER A 151 16.02 6.30 10.18
N LEU A 152 16.92 5.36 9.87
CA LEU A 152 17.01 4.68 8.59
C LEU A 152 16.43 3.26 8.62
N LEU A 153 16.02 2.77 9.79
CA LEU A 153 15.53 1.41 9.97
C LEU A 153 14.23 1.20 9.15
N GLY A 154 14.29 0.35 8.12
CA GLY A 154 13.16 0.12 7.23
C GLY A 154 12.86 1.27 6.27
N TRP A 155 13.74 2.27 6.17
CA TRP A 155 13.58 3.39 5.25
C TRP A 155 13.46 2.91 3.80
N SER A 156 12.66 3.62 3.03
CA SER A 156 12.32 3.30 1.64
C SER A 156 12.25 4.60 0.83
N PRO A 157 12.72 4.60 -0.44
CA PRO A 157 12.57 5.77 -1.32
C PRO A 157 11.09 6.13 -1.59
N TYR A 158 10.18 5.17 -1.41
CA TYR A 158 8.73 5.38 -1.55
C TYR A 158 8.06 6.02 -0.34
N SER A 159 8.81 6.22 0.76
CA SER A 159 8.21 6.70 2.02
C SER A 159 7.84 8.18 2.00
N GLY A 160 8.51 8.99 1.18
CA GLY A 160 8.43 10.45 1.28
C GLY A 160 9.19 11.02 2.48
N LEU A 161 9.94 10.18 3.21
CA LEU A 161 10.88 10.64 4.23
C LEU A 161 12.23 10.92 3.57
N PRO A 162 12.77 12.15 3.66
CA PRO A 162 14.11 12.42 3.17
C PRO A 162 15.17 11.77 4.07
N ILE A 163 16.33 11.47 3.50
CA ILE A 163 17.51 11.03 4.26
C ILE A 163 18.11 12.27 4.93
N LYS A 164 17.76 12.53 6.19
CA LYS A 164 18.21 13.75 6.92
C LYS A 164 19.49 13.52 7.73
N ASN A 165 20.36 14.53 7.75
CA ASN A 165 21.42 14.75 8.74
C ASN A 165 22.38 13.57 8.98
N LEU A 166 22.79 12.87 7.92
CA LEU A 166 23.90 11.92 8.02
C LEU A 166 25.22 12.68 7.98
N ASP A 167 25.92 12.74 9.11
CA ASP A 167 27.32 13.16 9.15
C ASP A 167 28.17 12.11 8.41
N ARG A 168 28.44 12.38 7.12
CA ARG A 168 29.13 11.44 6.22
C ARG A 168 30.51 11.05 6.74
N ASN A 169 31.25 11.98 7.35
CA ASN A 169 32.58 11.70 7.90
C ASN A 169 32.48 10.77 9.10
N LYS A 170 31.54 11.04 10.01
CA LYS A 170 31.27 10.16 11.15
C LYS A 170 30.86 8.76 10.68
N ILE A 171 29.96 8.66 9.70
CA ILE A 171 29.52 7.37 9.17
C ILE A 171 30.68 6.60 8.52
N VAL A 172 31.51 7.24 7.69
CA VAL A 172 32.69 6.59 7.08
C VAL A 172 33.63 6.05 8.15
N ASN A 173 33.90 6.82 9.20
CA ASN A 173 34.75 6.37 10.31
C ASN A 173 34.15 5.17 11.04
N ILE A 174 32.84 5.18 11.32
CA ILE A 174 32.13 4.04 11.92
C ILE A 174 32.26 2.79 11.03
N LEU A 175 32.00 2.92 9.73
CA LEU A 175 32.07 1.81 8.79
C LEU A 175 33.51 1.27 8.67
N SER A 176 34.50 2.15 8.53
CA SER A 176 35.91 1.77 8.42
C SER A 176 36.39 1.02 9.67
N ASN A 177 36.12 1.57 10.87
CA ASN A 177 36.50 0.95 12.14
C ASN A 177 35.81 -0.40 12.34
N PHE A 178 34.53 -0.50 11.95
CA PHE A 178 33.80 -1.75 11.99
C PHE A 178 34.45 -2.82 11.11
N TRP A 179 34.66 -2.52 9.83
CA TRP A 179 35.21 -3.49 8.87
C TRP A 179 36.66 -3.86 9.15
N LYS A 180 37.46 -2.97 9.74
CA LYS A 180 38.85 -3.25 10.16
C LYS A 180 38.94 -4.10 11.44
N SER A 181 37.91 -4.09 12.30
CA SER A 181 37.91 -4.82 13.57
C SER A 181 37.37 -6.26 13.47
N ILE A 182 36.74 -6.63 12.36
CA ILE A 182 36.14 -7.95 12.19
C ILE A 182 37.17 -9.01 11.81
N ILE A 183 37.10 -10.15 12.48
CA ILE A 183 37.85 -11.36 12.13
C ILE A 183 37.01 -12.19 11.16
N ILE A 184 37.56 -12.47 9.98
CA ILE A 184 36.87 -13.19 8.91
C ILE A 184 37.28 -14.66 8.91
N ASP A 185 36.29 -15.54 9.09
CA ASP A 185 36.47 -17.00 9.03
C ASP A 185 35.87 -17.59 7.75
N LYS A 186 36.33 -18.77 7.35
CA LYS A 186 35.75 -19.54 6.23
C LYS A 186 34.23 -19.75 6.35
N LYS A 187 33.70 -19.85 7.57
CA LYS A 187 32.25 -19.99 7.84
C LYS A 187 31.43 -18.76 7.41
N ASN A 188 32.08 -17.60 7.27
CA ASN A 188 31.46 -16.36 6.81
C ASN A 188 31.45 -16.24 5.28
N HIS A 189 32.15 -17.13 4.57
CA HIS A 189 32.21 -17.08 3.12
C HIS A 189 31.01 -17.78 2.52
N VAL A 190 30.27 -17.05 1.70
CA VAL A 190 29.14 -17.57 0.95
C VAL A 190 29.49 -17.56 -0.52
N SER A 191 29.67 -18.74 -1.10
CA SER A 191 29.98 -18.87 -2.52
C SER A 191 28.83 -18.32 -3.38
N ILE A 192 29.18 -17.45 -4.33
CA ILE A 192 28.29 -17.03 -5.41
C ILE A 192 28.57 -17.96 -6.58
N GLN A 193 27.78 -19.04 -6.76
CA GLN A 193 27.93 -19.83 -7.99
C GLN A 193 27.59 -18.91 -9.17
N LYS A 194 28.54 -18.72 -10.10
CA LYS A 194 28.52 -17.83 -11.30
C LYS A 194 27.52 -16.67 -11.24
N SER A 195 28.02 -15.44 -11.07
CA SER A 195 27.18 -14.24 -11.04
C SER A 195 26.28 -14.16 -12.26
N ASN A 196 24.98 -13.98 -12.02
CA ASN A 196 23.99 -13.86 -13.08
C ASN A 196 24.08 -12.46 -13.71
N VAL A 197 23.81 -12.34 -15.01
CA VAL A 197 23.65 -11.02 -15.66
C VAL A 197 22.58 -10.22 -14.92
N VAL A 198 22.78 -8.90 -14.80
CA VAL A 198 21.78 -8.00 -14.22
C VAL A 198 20.50 -8.08 -15.06
N SER A 199 19.37 -8.39 -14.43
CA SER A 199 18.09 -8.44 -15.13
C SER A 199 16.96 -8.03 -14.20
N GLU A 200 16.37 -6.87 -14.46
CA GLU A 200 15.18 -6.35 -13.78
C GLU A 200 13.88 -6.96 -14.32
N ILE A 201 13.97 -7.73 -15.39
CA ILE A 201 12.83 -8.35 -16.08
C ILE A 201 13.06 -9.87 -16.15
N LYS A 202 11.99 -10.64 -15.97
CA LYS A 202 11.94 -12.06 -16.32
C LYS A 202 10.95 -12.27 -17.44
N LEU A 203 11.45 -12.63 -18.61
CA LEU A 203 10.62 -13.04 -19.74
C LEU A 203 10.16 -14.50 -19.59
N PRO A 204 8.96 -14.84 -20.08
CA PRO A 204 8.50 -16.22 -20.13
C PRO A 204 9.35 -17.04 -21.12
N LYS A 205 9.50 -18.35 -20.87
CA LYS A 205 10.24 -19.26 -21.76
C LYS A 205 9.63 -19.39 -23.16
N THR A 206 8.32 -19.18 -23.26
CA THR A 206 7.54 -19.29 -24.51
C THR A 206 6.83 -17.99 -24.78
N LYS A 207 6.74 -17.59 -26.06
CA LYS A 207 5.95 -16.43 -26.46
C LYS A 207 4.50 -16.59 -25.97
N ILE A 208 3.96 -15.49 -25.46
CA ILE A 208 2.59 -15.37 -25.02
C ILE A 208 1.70 -15.40 -26.27
N LYS A 209 1.11 -16.56 -26.60
CA LYS A 209 0.09 -16.67 -27.66
C LYS A 209 -1.24 -16.13 -27.14
N LEU A 210 -1.81 -15.11 -27.78
CA LEU A 210 -3.13 -14.57 -27.45
C LEU A 210 -4.18 -15.14 -28.39
N LEU A 211 -5.39 -15.36 -27.87
CA LEU A 211 -6.55 -15.71 -28.70
C LEU A 211 -7.22 -14.41 -29.18
N HIS A 212 -7.93 -14.48 -30.31
CA HIS A 212 -8.52 -13.33 -31.03
C HIS A 212 -9.46 -12.45 -30.16
N ASN A 213 -9.99 -12.96 -29.04
CA ASN A 213 -10.94 -12.26 -28.18
C ASN A 213 -10.40 -12.02 -26.75
N GLN A 214 -9.08 -12.03 -26.57
CA GLN A 214 -8.45 -11.78 -25.27
C GLN A 214 -7.87 -10.37 -25.18
N LYS A 215 -8.12 -9.71 -24.05
CA LYS A 215 -7.43 -8.48 -23.65
C LYS A 215 -6.21 -8.83 -22.79
N THR A 216 -5.09 -8.22 -23.08
CA THR A 216 -3.87 -8.25 -22.29
C THR A 216 -3.95 -7.25 -21.14
N ALA A 217 -3.40 -7.64 -19.99
CA ALA A 217 -3.33 -6.75 -18.84
C ALA A 217 -1.94 -6.70 -18.21
N ALA A 218 -1.59 -5.52 -17.71
CA ALA A 218 -0.50 -5.31 -16.76
C ALA A 218 -1.07 -5.13 -15.35
N LEU A 219 -0.40 -5.70 -14.35
CA LEU A 219 -0.72 -5.52 -12.94
C LEU A 219 0.44 -4.83 -12.24
N PHE A 220 0.16 -3.70 -11.59
CA PHE A 220 1.10 -2.96 -10.76
C PHE A 220 0.78 -3.18 -9.29
N GLY A 221 1.75 -3.75 -8.55
CA GLY A 221 1.57 -4.17 -7.16
C GLY A 221 1.08 -5.62 -7.07
N TYR A 222 1.98 -6.53 -6.73
CA TYR A 222 1.71 -7.97 -6.62
C TYR A 222 1.59 -8.43 -5.17
N GLY A 223 0.98 -7.59 -4.33
CA GLY A 223 0.68 -7.91 -2.95
C GLY A 223 -0.40 -8.99 -2.77
N ASN A 224 -0.68 -9.34 -1.51
CA ASN A 224 -1.70 -10.33 -1.18
C ASN A 224 -3.08 -9.98 -1.77
N TYR A 225 -3.46 -8.70 -1.78
CA TYR A 225 -4.73 -8.25 -2.33
C TYR A 225 -4.87 -8.62 -3.82
N ALA A 226 -3.87 -8.30 -4.64
CA ALA A 226 -3.87 -8.66 -6.06
C ALA A 226 -3.97 -10.18 -6.29
N LYS A 227 -3.23 -10.97 -5.49
CA LYS A 227 -3.21 -12.45 -5.55
C LYS A 227 -4.55 -13.08 -5.17
N THR A 228 -5.27 -12.52 -4.19
CA THR A 228 -6.47 -13.14 -3.60
C THR A 228 -7.79 -12.50 -4.04
N ILE A 229 -7.77 -11.26 -4.51
CA ILE A 229 -8.97 -10.48 -4.87
C ILE A 229 -8.98 -10.13 -6.35
N ILE A 230 -7.93 -9.49 -6.89
CA ILE A 230 -7.95 -9.01 -8.28
C ILE A 230 -7.93 -10.20 -9.25
N ILE A 231 -6.80 -10.91 -9.32
CA ILE A 231 -6.54 -11.97 -10.31
C ILE A 231 -7.63 -13.05 -10.32
N PRO A 232 -8.12 -13.57 -9.17
CA PRO A 232 -9.13 -14.63 -9.18
C PRO A 232 -10.53 -14.20 -9.66
N ASN A 233 -10.80 -12.90 -9.75
CA ASN A 233 -12.12 -12.36 -10.08
C ASN A 233 -12.17 -11.65 -11.44
N LEU A 234 -11.07 -11.68 -12.21
CA LEU A 234 -11.06 -11.14 -13.56
C LEU A 234 -11.89 -12.00 -14.52
N HIS A 235 -12.42 -11.36 -15.56
CA HIS A 235 -13.06 -12.07 -16.66
C HIS A 235 -12.05 -13.00 -17.34
N LYS A 236 -12.48 -14.20 -17.75
CA LYS A 236 -11.60 -15.25 -18.31
C LYS A 236 -10.82 -14.83 -19.57
N ASN A 237 -11.31 -13.81 -20.28
CA ASN A 237 -10.66 -13.26 -21.47
C ASN A 237 -9.74 -12.07 -21.17
N ILE A 238 -9.67 -11.59 -19.92
CA ILE A 238 -8.63 -10.64 -19.50
C ILE A 238 -7.47 -11.43 -18.93
N ARG A 239 -6.32 -11.32 -19.57
CA ARG A 239 -5.13 -12.08 -19.22
C ARG A 239 -4.03 -11.17 -18.73
N VAL A 240 -3.69 -11.30 -17.45
CA VAL A 240 -2.50 -10.66 -16.88
C VAL A 240 -1.25 -11.27 -17.50
N THR A 241 -0.61 -10.51 -18.38
CA THR A 241 0.59 -10.91 -19.12
C THR A 241 1.86 -10.29 -18.55
N THR A 242 1.74 -9.17 -17.83
CA THR A 242 2.85 -8.51 -17.15
C THR A 242 2.50 -8.21 -15.70
N ILE A 243 3.44 -8.45 -14.79
CA ILE A 243 3.33 -8.10 -13.36
C ILE A 243 4.53 -7.24 -12.98
N HIS A 244 4.24 -6.02 -12.51
CA HIS A 244 5.19 -5.06 -11.95
C HIS A 244 5.16 -5.14 -10.42
N GLU A 245 6.32 -5.39 -9.81
CA GLU A 245 6.47 -5.47 -8.35
C GLU A 245 7.89 -5.10 -7.91
N VAL A 246 7.96 -4.05 -7.10
CA VAL A 246 9.21 -3.41 -6.69
C VAL A 246 10.02 -4.25 -5.70
N ASP A 247 9.39 -5.22 -5.02
CA ASP A 247 10.09 -6.24 -4.23
C ASP A 247 10.14 -7.59 -4.98
N PRO A 248 11.25 -7.91 -5.67
CA PRO A 248 11.38 -9.16 -6.42
C PRO A 248 11.10 -10.43 -5.63
N THR A 249 11.22 -10.40 -4.30
CA THR A 249 10.91 -11.56 -3.44
C THR A 249 9.43 -11.95 -3.45
N GLN A 250 8.53 -11.05 -3.89
CA GLN A 250 7.11 -11.33 -4.02
C GLN A 250 6.73 -12.04 -5.32
N LEU A 251 7.64 -12.08 -6.30
CA LEU A 251 7.38 -12.59 -7.65
C LEU A 251 7.62 -14.10 -7.76
N ILE A 252 8.29 -14.69 -6.76
CA ILE A 252 8.53 -16.12 -6.70
C ILE A 252 7.37 -16.87 -6.03
N PRO A 253 7.05 -18.09 -6.49
CA PRO A 253 7.58 -18.73 -7.70
C PRO A 253 6.99 -18.09 -8.97
N TYR A 254 7.82 -17.99 -10.02
CA TYR A 254 7.40 -17.49 -11.32
C TYR A 254 6.40 -18.43 -11.98
N LYS A 255 5.30 -17.87 -12.48
CA LYS A 255 4.32 -18.59 -13.30
C LYS A 255 4.74 -18.57 -14.76
N LYS A 256 4.29 -19.59 -15.50
CA LYS A 256 4.46 -19.64 -16.97
C LYS A 256 3.65 -18.50 -17.61
N ASN A 257 4.13 -18.01 -18.76
CA ASN A 257 3.43 -17.05 -19.61
C ASN A 257 3.13 -15.69 -18.96
N ILE A 258 3.93 -15.27 -17.99
CA ILE A 258 3.90 -13.94 -17.38
C ILE A 258 5.29 -13.32 -17.51
N ILE A 259 5.34 -12.06 -17.92
CA ILE A 259 6.50 -11.18 -17.81
C ILE A 259 6.49 -10.60 -16.41
N TYR A 260 7.61 -10.75 -15.70
CA TYR A 260 7.79 -10.14 -14.39
C TYR A 260 8.76 -8.99 -14.50
N ASP A 261 8.45 -7.86 -13.89
CA ASP A 261 9.26 -6.65 -13.97
C ASP A 261 9.37 -6.01 -12.59
N ALA A 262 10.58 -5.61 -12.20
CA ALA A 262 10.80 -4.86 -10.97
C ALA A 262 10.51 -3.36 -11.10
N SER A 263 10.31 -2.86 -12.32
CA SER A 263 10.03 -1.45 -12.59
C SER A 263 8.75 -0.99 -11.87
N PRO A 264 8.78 0.13 -11.13
CA PRO A 264 7.59 0.68 -10.47
C PRO A 264 6.57 1.28 -11.44
N ALA A 265 6.98 1.55 -12.67
CA ALA A 265 6.17 2.17 -13.72
C ALA A 265 6.18 1.31 -14.99
N PRO A 266 5.20 1.52 -15.90
CA PRO A 266 5.23 0.89 -17.23
C PRO A 266 6.53 1.23 -17.95
N ARG A 267 7.10 0.27 -18.70
CA ARG A 267 8.27 0.55 -19.52
C ARG A 267 7.85 1.25 -20.82
N PRO A 268 8.71 2.09 -21.41
CA PRO A 268 8.45 2.64 -22.74
C PRO A 268 8.18 1.52 -23.76
N ASN A 269 7.31 1.79 -24.73
CA ASN A 269 6.95 0.87 -25.82
C ASN A 269 6.33 -0.47 -25.37
N THR A 270 5.86 -0.59 -24.12
CA THR A 270 5.00 -1.69 -23.72
C THR A 270 3.55 -1.27 -23.84
N HIS A 271 2.72 -2.12 -24.44
CA HIS A 271 1.29 -1.88 -24.61
C HIS A 271 0.50 -3.03 -23.98
N HIS A 272 -0.54 -2.67 -23.23
CA HIS A 272 -1.56 -3.60 -22.73
C HIS A 272 -2.92 -2.94 -22.85
N ASP A 273 -3.97 -3.75 -23.00
CA ASP A 273 -5.34 -3.24 -23.12
C ASP A 273 -5.89 -2.73 -21.78
N VAL A 274 -5.37 -3.25 -20.66
CA VAL A 274 -5.85 -2.93 -19.30
C VAL A 274 -4.71 -2.83 -18.29
N TYR A 275 -4.71 -1.79 -17.46
CA TYR A 275 -3.84 -1.69 -16.28
C TYR A 275 -4.63 -1.89 -14.99
N PHE A 276 -4.23 -2.86 -14.18
CA PHE A 276 -4.69 -3.00 -12.79
C PHE A 276 -3.66 -2.40 -11.85
N ILE A 277 -4.06 -1.46 -11.01
CA ILE A 277 -3.17 -0.64 -10.20
C ILE A 277 -3.52 -0.84 -8.73
N ALA A 278 -2.63 -1.51 -7.99
CA ALA A 278 -2.82 -1.92 -6.59
C ALA A 278 -1.50 -1.85 -5.80
N GLY A 279 -0.74 -0.78 -6.04
CA GLY A 279 0.58 -0.51 -5.47
C GLY A 279 0.53 0.30 -4.18
N TYR A 280 1.56 1.12 -3.95
CA TYR A 280 1.54 2.12 -2.88
C TYR A 280 0.64 3.29 -3.28
N HIS A 281 -0.08 3.89 -2.33
CA HIS A 281 -1.10 4.91 -2.60
C HIS A 281 -0.64 6.02 -3.54
N HIS A 282 0.54 6.60 -3.31
CA HIS A 282 1.10 7.70 -4.09
C HIS A 282 1.54 7.31 -5.52
N THR A 283 1.62 6.02 -5.84
CA THR A 283 2.04 5.55 -7.17
C THR A 283 0.87 5.42 -8.14
N HIS A 284 -0.38 5.45 -7.65
CA HIS A 284 -1.54 5.11 -8.44
C HIS A 284 -1.75 6.05 -9.62
N THR A 285 -1.66 7.36 -9.38
CA THR A 285 -1.97 8.38 -10.38
C THR A 285 -1.04 8.35 -11.58
N ASP A 286 0.28 8.32 -11.35
CA ASP A 286 1.25 8.34 -12.44
C ASP A 286 1.13 7.10 -13.33
N ILE A 287 0.86 5.93 -12.72
CA ILE A 287 0.64 4.68 -13.47
C ILE A 287 -0.69 4.74 -14.24
N ALA A 288 -1.76 5.30 -13.65
CA ALA A 288 -3.04 5.47 -14.33
C ALA A 288 -2.94 6.43 -15.52
N ILE A 289 -2.26 7.57 -15.34
CA ILE A 289 -1.96 8.52 -16.41
C ILE A 289 -1.18 7.86 -17.54
N ALA A 290 -0.14 7.07 -17.21
CA ALA A 290 0.65 6.37 -18.20
C ALA A 290 -0.18 5.35 -19.00
N GLY A 291 -1.12 4.65 -18.35
CA GLY A 291 -2.06 3.73 -19.01
C GLY A 291 -3.03 4.44 -19.95
N LEU A 292 -3.72 5.48 -19.45
CA LEU A 292 -4.68 6.25 -20.23
C LEU A 292 -4.03 6.88 -21.48
N LYS A 293 -2.82 7.42 -21.36
CA LYS A 293 -2.09 8.04 -22.48
C LYS A 293 -1.76 7.08 -23.63
N ILE A 294 -1.67 5.78 -23.36
CA ILE A 294 -1.40 4.77 -24.39
C ILE A 294 -2.66 4.03 -24.86
N GLY A 295 -3.85 4.45 -24.41
CA GLY A 295 -5.11 3.83 -24.79
C GLY A 295 -5.57 2.66 -23.90
N ALA A 296 -4.90 2.38 -22.78
CA ALA A 296 -5.30 1.30 -21.88
C ALA A 296 -6.46 1.71 -20.95
N ASP A 297 -7.43 0.81 -20.74
CA ASP A 297 -8.41 0.97 -19.66
C ASP A 297 -7.68 0.83 -18.30
N VAL A 298 -7.97 1.69 -17.33
CA VAL A 298 -7.29 1.68 -16.03
C VAL A 298 -8.24 1.37 -14.89
N VAL A 299 -7.86 0.39 -14.06
CA VAL A 299 -8.60 -0.08 -12.89
C VAL A 299 -7.75 0.20 -11.66
N VAL A 300 -8.17 1.19 -10.87
CA VAL A 300 -7.34 1.80 -9.81
C VAL A 300 -7.89 1.45 -8.43
N GLU A 301 -7.14 0.71 -7.63
CA GLU A 301 -7.44 0.52 -6.22
C GLU A 301 -7.43 1.83 -5.44
N LYS A 302 -8.27 1.91 -4.41
CA LYS A 302 -8.30 3.05 -3.53
C LYS A 302 -7.04 3.14 -2.66
N PRO A 303 -6.65 4.36 -2.23
CA PRO A 303 -7.14 5.65 -2.71
C PRO A 303 -6.69 5.89 -4.15
N LEU A 304 -7.46 6.68 -4.90
CA LEU A 304 -7.12 6.93 -6.31
C LEU A 304 -5.85 7.80 -6.46
N MET A 305 -5.58 8.66 -5.48
CA MET A 305 -4.45 9.60 -5.41
C MET A 305 -4.22 10.06 -3.96
N THR A 306 -3.10 10.74 -3.72
CA THR A 306 -2.72 11.24 -2.38
C THR A 306 -2.47 12.75 -2.33
N THR A 307 -2.54 13.45 -3.46
CA THR A 307 -2.30 14.91 -3.55
C THR A 307 -3.26 15.60 -4.52
N LYS A 308 -3.48 16.91 -4.32
CA LYS A 308 -4.26 17.76 -5.26
C LYS A 308 -3.60 17.86 -6.62
N MET A 309 -2.27 17.97 -6.67
CA MET A 309 -1.52 17.99 -7.92
C MET A 309 -1.73 16.71 -8.74
N ASP A 310 -1.80 15.55 -8.08
CA ASP A 310 -2.10 14.29 -8.75
C ASP A 310 -3.53 14.29 -9.31
N LEU A 311 -4.50 14.80 -8.55
CA LEU A 311 -5.87 14.94 -9.02
C LEU A 311 -5.93 15.81 -10.28
N GLU A 312 -5.32 16.99 -10.27
CA GLU A 312 -5.28 17.90 -11.42
C GLU A 312 -4.69 17.23 -12.66
N LYS A 313 -3.54 16.56 -12.51
CA LYS A 313 -2.89 15.82 -13.59
C LYS A 313 -3.80 14.72 -14.14
N LEU A 314 -4.45 13.93 -13.27
CA LEU A 314 -5.33 12.84 -13.69
C LEU A 314 -6.55 13.36 -14.45
N ILE A 315 -7.23 14.38 -13.92
CA ILE A 315 -8.40 14.99 -14.58
C ILE A 315 -8.04 15.56 -15.94
N SER A 316 -6.87 16.20 -16.08
CA SER A 316 -6.40 16.71 -17.36
C SER A 316 -6.30 15.62 -18.43
N VAL A 317 -5.88 14.41 -18.06
CA VAL A 317 -5.76 13.27 -18.98
C VAL A 317 -7.11 12.61 -19.23
N MET A 318 -7.93 12.42 -18.19
CA MET A 318 -9.25 11.80 -18.32
C MET A 318 -10.18 12.56 -19.27
N ARG A 319 -10.11 13.89 -19.30
CA ARG A 319 -10.95 14.73 -20.18
C ARG A 319 -10.74 14.45 -21.68
N TYR A 320 -9.55 14.02 -22.08
CA TYR A 320 -9.19 13.80 -23.48
C TYR A 320 -8.96 12.32 -23.82
N SER A 321 -9.00 11.44 -22.83
CA SER A 321 -8.80 10.00 -23.01
C SER A 321 -10.08 9.33 -23.49
N SER A 322 -9.99 8.50 -24.53
CA SER A 322 -11.07 7.58 -24.92
C SER A 322 -11.10 6.30 -24.07
N SER A 323 -10.04 6.04 -23.31
CA SER A 323 -9.94 4.89 -22.41
C SER A 323 -10.68 5.13 -21.10
N LYS A 324 -11.14 4.04 -20.50
CA LYS A 324 -11.99 4.11 -19.30
C LYS A 324 -11.17 4.10 -18.03
N PHE A 325 -11.68 4.81 -17.03
CA PHE A 325 -11.18 4.81 -15.68
C PHE A 325 -12.19 4.11 -14.76
N TYR A 326 -11.73 3.20 -13.92
CA TYR A 326 -12.57 2.52 -12.93
C TYR A 326 -11.98 2.72 -11.53
N ALA A 327 -12.72 3.41 -10.67
CA ALA A 327 -12.39 3.56 -9.26
C ALA A 327 -12.83 2.32 -8.47
N CYS A 328 -11.89 1.58 -7.90
CA CYS A 328 -12.20 0.36 -7.14
C CYS A 328 -12.65 0.67 -5.71
N PHE A 329 -13.89 1.15 -5.57
CA PHE A 329 -14.59 1.25 -4.30
C PHE A 329 -15.64 0.15 -4.16
N GLN A 330 -15.29 -0.95 -3.48
CA GLN A 330 -16.13 -2.15 -3.41
C GLN A 330 -17.52 -1.91 -2.82
N ARG A 331 -17.69 -0.87 -1.99
CA ARG A 331 -18.95 -0.56 -1.31
C ARG A 331 -20.05 -0.16 -2.28
N ARG A 332 -19.71 0.43 -3.43
CA ARG A 332 -20.66 0.72 -4.52
C ARG A 332 -21.34 -0.55 -5.05
N HIS A 333 -20.65 -1.68 -4.98
CA HIS A 333 -21.14 -2.98 -5.44
C HIS A 333 -21.85 -3.81 -4.37
N HIS A 334 -22.04 -3.26 -3.16
CA HIS A 334 -22.71 -3.96 -2.08
C HIS A 334 -24.19 -4.22 -2.43
N PRO A 335 -24.72 -5.46 -2.33
CA PRO A 335 -26.14 -5.72 -2.65
C PRO A 335 -27.10 -4.96 -1.72
N PHE A 336 -26.63 -4.59 -0.53
CA PHE A 336 -27.39 -3.79 0.44
C PHE A 336 -27.75 -2.39 -0.09
N ASN A 337 -27.00 -1.84 -1.05
CA ASN A 337 -27.37 -0.57 -1.68
C ASN A 337 -28.74 -0.70 -2.36
N ASN A 338 -28.90 -1.71 -3.23
CA ASN A 338 -30.17 -1.98 -3.91
C ASN A 338 -31.28 -2.37 -2.93
N PHE A 339 -30.95 -3.08 -1.85
CA PHE A 339 -31.93 -3.42 -0.82
C PHE A 339 -32.49 -2.16 -0.15
N PHE A 340 -31.63 -1.19 0.17
CA PHE A 340 -32.06 0.06 0.78
C PHE A 340 -33.00 0.85 -0.14
N PHE A 341 -32.64 1.01 -1.42
CA PHE A 341 -33.53 1.67 -2.40
C PHE A 341 -34.89 0.96 -2.50
N GLN A 342 -34.91 -0.37 -2.60
CA GLN A 342 -36.14 -1.17 -2.71
C GLN A 342 -36.99 -1.16 -1.43
N ASP A 343 -36.37 -1.33 -0.28
CA ASP A 343 -37.05 -1.43 1.02
C ASP A 343 -37.77 -0.13 1.36
N HIS A 344 -37.21 1.01 0.93
CA HIS A 344 -37.66 2.34 1.29
C HIS A 344 -38.36 3.10 0.16
N GLY A 345 -38.41 2.52 -1.05
CA GLY A 345 -39.05 3.13 -2.22
C GLY A 345 -38.47 4.49 -2.58
N ILE A 346 -37.16 4.67 -2.37
CA ILE A 346 -36.44 5.91 -2.66
C ILE A 346 -35.75 5.81 -4.03
N ASN A 347 -35.64 6.95 -4.72
CA ASN A 347 -35.01 7.07 -6.03
C ASN A 347 -33.55 7.51 -5.91
N GLN A 348 -32.81 7.41 -7.02
CA GLN A 348 -31.48 8.04 -7.10
C GLN A 348 -31.62 9.56 -6.94
N GLY A 349 -30.77 10.15 -6.10
CA GLY A 349 -30.79 11.59 -5.81
C GLY A 349 -31.55 11.97 -4.54
N ASP A 350 -32.49 11.14 -4.08
CA ASP A 350 -33.14 11.34 -2.78
C ASP A 350 -32.08 11.32 -1.66
N PRO A 351 -32.20 12.19 -0.62
CA PRO A 351 -31.19 12.29 0.42
C PRO A 351 -31.12 11.03 1.28
N ILE A 352 -29.91 10.48 1.39
CA ILE A 352 -29.56 9.34 2.24
C ILE A 352 -28.49 9.78 3.21
N SER A 353 -28.87 10.01 4.47
CA SER A 353 -27.91 10.29 5.54
C SER A 353 -27.21 9.01 5.98
N TYR A 354 -25.91 9.12 6.26
CA TYR A 354 -25.00 8.00 6.45
C TYR A 354 -24.16 8.21 7.71
N TYR A 355 -24.28 7.31 8.67
CA TYR A 355 -23.55 7.37 9.94
C TYR A 355 -22.70 6.12 10.12
N ALA A 356 -21.39 6.27 10.32
CA ALA A 356 -20.47 5.16 10.48
C ALA A 356 -19.55 5.30 11.69
N ILE A 357 -19.37 4.19 12.39
CA ILE A 357 -18.33 4.01 13.41
C ILE A 357 -17.46 2.84 12.99
N VAL A 358 -16.17 3.11 12.82
CA VAL A 358 -15.20 2.18 12.23
C VAL A 358 -14.07 1.95 13.21
N TYR A 359 -13.82 0.67 13.48
CA TYR A 359 -12.57 0.23 14.06
C TYR A 359 -11.56 -0.10 12.96
N GLU A 360 -10.42 0.59 12.97
CA GLU A 360 -9.29 0.33 12.09
C GLU A 360 -8.19 -0.46 12.81
N GLU A 361 -7.63 -1.47 12.14
CA GLU A 361 -6.50 -2.24 12.68
C GLU A 361 -5.24 -1.37 12.63
N PHE A 362 -4.55 -1.22 13.77
CA PHE A 362 -3.34 -0.42 13.86
C PHE A 362 -2.24 -0.99 12.96
N PRO A 363 -1.71 -0.23 11.98
CA PRO A 363 -0.60 -0.71 11.18
C PRO A 363 0.66 -0.83 12.04
N PRO A 364 1.45 -1.90 11.87
CA PRO A 364 2.76 -2.03 12.52
C PRO A 364 3.63 -0.79 12.31
N GLU A 365 4.57 -0.55 13.23
CA GLU A 365 5.35 0.70 13.29
C GLU A 365 6.10 1.06 12.01
N LEU A 366 6.70 0.08 11.34
CA LEU A 366 7.44 0.28 10.11
C LEU A 366 6.62 -0.07 8.86
N HIS A 367 5.30 -0.25 9.01
CA HIS A 367 4.41 -0.54 7.89
C HIS A 367 4.27 0.67 6.97
N TRP A 368 4.24 0.44 5.67
CA TRP A 368 4.21 1.51 4.66
C TRP A 368 2.99 2.45 4.76
N TYR A 369 1.88 2.01 5.39
CA TYR A 369 0.74 2.89 5.70
C TYR A 369 1.11 4.07 6.60
N ARG A 370 2.20 3.98 7.36
CA ARG A 370 2.70 5.05 8.23
C ARG A 370 3.67 6.00 7.52
N TRP A 371 3.98 5.76 6.25
CA TRP A 371 4.79 6.67 5.45
C TRP A 371 4.03 7.98 5.18
N PRO A 372 4.73 9.15 5.19
CA PRO A 372 4.15 10.42 4.75
C PRO A 372 3.41 10.32 3.41
N ASN A 373 4.00 9.63 2.43
CA ASN A 373 3.40 9.44 1.10
C ASN A 373 2.10 8.62 1.11
N SER A 374 1.80 7.88 2.20
CA SER A 374 0.55 7.11 2.34
C SER A 374 -0.62 7.95 2.86
N ARG A 375 -0.32 9.15 3.38
CA ARG A 375 -1.26 10.12 3.96
C ARG A 375 -2.05 9.58 5.16
N SER A 376 -3.08 10.31 5.60
CA SER A 376 -3.81 9.97 6.84
C SER A 376 -4.76 8.77 6.66
N ALA A 377 -5.43 8.39 7.75
CA ALA A 377 -6.50 7.40 7.73
C ALA A 377 -7.68 7.82 6.82
N ILE A 378 -7.90 9.13 6.60
CA ILE A 378 -8.94 9.64 5.69
C ILE A 378 -8.66 9.19 4.26
N ILE A 379 -7.46 9.51 3.74
CA ILE A 379 -7.07 9.09 2.40
C ILE A 379 -6.95 7.56 2.30
N SER A 380 -6.31 6.90 3.26
CA SER A 380 -6.02 5.47 3.14
C SER A 380 -7.23 4.54 3.32
N ASN A 381 -8.16 4.87 4.22
CA ASN A 381 -9.29 4.02 4.58
C ASN A 381 -10.64 4.77 4.60
N GLY A 382 -10.70 5.96 5.20
CA GLY A 382 -11.89 6.81 5.29
C GLY A 382 -12.58 7.06 3.95
N CYS A 383 -11.77 7.15 2.88
CA CYS A 383 -12.21 7.30 1.49
C CYS A 383 -13.24 6.26 1.06
N HIS A 384 -13.24 5.04 1.63
CA HIS A 384 -14.26 4.03 1.34
C HIS A 384 -15.67 4.48 1.71
N TRP A 385 -15.83 5.11 2.88
CA TRP A 385 -17.14 5.54 3.39
C TRP A 385 -17.55 6.88 2.81
N ILE A 386 -16.59 7.79 2.60
CA ILE A 386 -16.83 9.07 1.92
C ILE A 386 -17.30 8.80 0.48
N ASP A 387 -16.59 7.96 -0.27
CA ASP A 387 -17.01 7.56 -1.61
C ASP A 387 -18.41 6.94 -1.62
N HIS A 388 -18.67 6.01 -0.69
CA HIS A 388 -19.96 5.31 -0.64
C HIS A 388 -21.12 6.27 -0.33
N PHE A 389 -20.90 7.25 0.55
CA PHE A 389 -21.87 8.30 0.83
C PHE A 389 -22.17 9.16 -0.39
N ILE A 390 -21.15 9.64 -1.10
CA ILE A 390 -21.30 10.42 -2.33
C ILE A 390 -22.00 9.59 -3.41
N PHE A 391 -21.61 8.33 -3.58
CA PHE A 391 -22.23 7.39 -4.53
C PHE A 391 -23.72 7.17 -4.26
N LEU A 392 -24.11 6.92 -3.00
CA LEU A 392 -25.52 6.69 -2.62
C LEU A 392 -26.39 7.93 -2.88
N ASN A 393 -25.80 9.13 -2.77
CA ASN A 393 -26.46 10.40 -3.02
C ASN A 393 -26.24 10.93 -4.45
N ASN A 394 -26.01 10.02 -5.40
CA ASN A 394 -25.88 10.32 -6.83
C ASN A 394 -24.85 11.41 -7.15
N PHE A 395 -23.72 11.42 -6.43
CA PHE A 395 -22.67 12.42 -6.61
C PHE A 395 -23.20 13.85 -6.44
N SER A 396 -23.99 14.10 -5.39
CA SER A 396 -24.34 15.45 -4.96
C SER A 396 -23.12 16.14 -4.34
N SER A 397 -22.91 17.43 -4.64
CA SER A 397 -21.75 18.19 -4.17
C SER A 397 -21.81 18.41 -2.66
N ALA A 398 -20.64 18.46 -2.00
CA ALA A 398 -20.56 18.84 -0.61
C ALA A 398 -20.71 20.37 -0.46
N VAL A 399 -21.57 20.79 0.47
CA VAL A 399 -21.74 22.22 0.85
C VAL A 399 -20.97 22.57 2.11
N THR A 400 -20.84 21.60 3.03
CA THR A 400 -20.12 21.75 4.30
C THR A 400 -19.30 20.50 4.55
N ALA A 401 -18.05 20.66 4.96
CA ALA A 401 -17.17 19.57 5.36
C ALA A 401 -16.35 19.97 6.59
N HIS A 402 -16.33 19.10 7.59
CA HIS A 402 -15.54 19.30 8.81
C HIS A 402 -14.85 18.01 9.21
N VAL A 403 -13.67 18.15 9.80
CA VAL A 403 -12.92 17.06 10.36
C VAL A 403 -12.26 17.49 11.66
N ARG A 404 -12.16 16.56 12.61
CA ARG A 404 -11.42 16.77 13.85
C ARG A 404 -10.70 15.51 14.27
N LYS A 405 -9.42 15.65 14.61
CA LYS A 405 -8.67 14.64 15.37
C LYS A 405 -8.86 14.89 16.87
N THR A 406 -9.24 13.87 17.62
CA THR A 406 -9.34 13.97 19.09
C THR A 406 -7.99 13.74 19.75
N LYS A 407 -7.90 14.05 21.06
CA LYS A 407 -6.71 13.74 21.89
C LYS A 407 -6.41 12.23 21.97
N ASN A 408 -7.40 11.40 21.66
CA ASN A 408 -7.33 9.95 21.69
C ASN A 408 -7.05 9.35 20.30
N ASP A 409 -6.58 10.18 19.35
CA ASP A 409 -6.26 9.84 17.96
C ASP A 409 -7.44 9.38 17.09
N GLU A 410 -8.66 9.54 17.56
CA GLU A 410 -9.86 9.27 16.75
C GLU A 410 -10.13 10.42 15.80
N ILE A 411 -10.62 10.10 14.60
CA ILE A 411 -10.94 11.09 13.57
C ILE A 411 -12.45 11.12 13.39
N PHE A 412 -13.04 12.29 13.58
CA PHE A 412 -14.44 12.57 13.33
C PHE A 412 -14.56 13.37 12.04
N VAL A 413 -15.38 12.91 11.12
CA VAL A 413 -15.68 13.59 9.86
C VAL A 413 -17.18 13.88 9.82
N PHE A 414 -17.53 15.07 9.36
CA PHE A 414 -18.90 15.49 9.05
C PHE A 414 -18.93 16.09 7.64
N VAL A 415 -19.95 15.72 6.85
CA VAL A 415 -20.20 16.31 5.53
C VAL A 415 -21.69 16.51 5.33
N GLU A 416 -22.08 17.62 4.72
CA GLU A 416 -23.43 17.90 4.23
C GLU A 416 -23.39 18.10 2.72
N LEU A 417 -24.37 17.53 2.01
CA LEU A 417 -24.49 17.66 0.55
C LEU A 417 -25.61 18.62 0.15
N GLU A 418 -25.57 19.10 -1.09
CA GLU A 418 -26.60 19.99 -1.67
C GLU A 418 -28.00 19.39 -1.62
N ASN A 419 -28.14 18.06 -1.72
CA ASN A 419 -29.44 17.38 -1.61
C ASN A 419 -29.96 17.27 -0.16
N GLY A 420 -29.23 17.79 0.83
CA GLY A 420 -29.59 17.77 2.25
C GLY A 420 -29.20 16.49 3.00
N ALA A 421 -28.46 15.57 2.36
CA ALA A 421 -27.95 14.38 3.03
C ALA A 421 -26.77 14.71 3.95
N CYS A 422 -26.72 14.07 5.12
CA CYS A 422 -25.64 14.27 6.09
C CYS A 422 -24.81 13.00 6.29
N PHE A 423 -23.50 13.18 6.45
CA PHE A 423 -22.55 12.12 6.74
C PHE A 423 -21.87 12.35 8.09
N SER A 424 -21.71 11.28 8.86
CA SER A 424 -20.79 11.27 10.00
C SER A 424 -19.98 9.99 9.99
N LEU A 425 -18.66 10.13 10.16
CA LEU A 425 -17.73 9.01 10.24
C LEU A 425 -16.81 9.18 11.43
N VAL A 426 -16.69 8.13 12.22
CA VAL A 426 -15.68 7.98 13.25
C VAL A 426 -14.69 6.90 12.82
N LEU A 427 -13.43 7.29 12.64
CA LEU A 427 -12.31 6.36 12.48
C LEU A 427 -11.59 6.24 13.82
N SER A 428 -11.64 5.06 14.42
CA SER A 428 -11.00 4.78 15.71
C SER A 428 -10.10 3.55 15.62
N GLN A 429 -8.97 3.62 16.30
CA GLN A 429 -8.09 2.47 16.53
C GLN A 429 -8.37 1.82 17.89
N ARG A 430 -9.34 2.36 18.65
CA ARG A 430 -9.78 1.82 19.94
C ARG A 430 -10.91 0.83 19.69
N GLY A 431 -10.76 -0.38 20.22
CA GLY A 431 -11.73 -1.45 20.01
C GLY A 431 -11.08 -2.82 19.92
N SER A 432 -11.81 -3.78 19.37
CA SER A 432 -11.36 -5.17 19.31
C SER A 432 -10.72 -5.52 17.96
N ALA A 433 -9.46 -5.93 17.97
CA ALA A 433 -8.78 -6.47 16.78
C ALA A 433 -9.23 -7.89 16.38
N ARG A 434 -10.18 -8.50 17.11
CA ARG A 434 -10.50 -9.95 17.05
C ARG A 434 -10.76 -10.47 15.64
N ILE A 435 -11.49 -9.70 14.82
CA ILE A 435 -11.87 -10.09 13.45
C ILE A 435 -11.26 -9.16 12.38
N GLY A 436 -10.30 -8.30 12.77
CA GLY A 436 -9.77 -7.22 11.95
C GLY A 436 -10.64 -5.97 12.02
N MET A 437 -10.67 -5.19 10.93
CA MET A 437 -11.54 -4.02 10.76
C MET A 437 -13.00 -4.38 11.04
N GLN A 438 -13.68 -3.52 11.80
CA GLN A 438 -15.09 -3.65 12.14
C GLN A 438 -15.82 -2.35 11.82
N GLU A 439 -17.08 -2.45 11.43
CA GLU A 439 -17.91 -1.30 11.13
C GLU A 439 -19.34 -1.50 11.61
N TYR A 440 -19.93 -0.39 12.03
CA TYR A 440 -21.37 -0.23 12.18
C TYR A 440 -21.78 0.99 11.36
N ILE A 441 -22.72 0.78 10.45
CA ILE A 441 -23.25 1.80 9.55
C ILE A 441 -24.75 1.89 9.76
N GLU A 442 -25.28 3.11 9.78
CA GLU A 442 -26.71 3.39 9.71
C GLU A 442 -27.00 4.32 8.53
N LEU A 443 -27.90 3.88 7.65
CA LEU A 443 -28.43 4.65 6.54
C LEU A 443 -29.83 5.11 6.90
N ARG A 444 -30.14 6.39 6.67
CA ARG A 444 -31.46 6.98 6.94
C ARG A 444 -31.99 7.71 5.73
N SER A 445 -33.27 7.48 5.45
CA SER A 445 -34.06 8.25 4.50
C SER A 445 -35.33 8.74 5.18
N ARG A 446 -36.19 9.47 4.46
CA ARG A 446 -37.49 9.89 4.97
C ARG A 446 -38.40 8.70 5.34
N SER A 447 -38.27 7.56 4.67
CA SER A 447 -39.20 6.42 4.79
C SER A 447 -38.69 5.28 5.67
N GLY A 448 -37.44 5.33 6.14
CA GLY A 448 -36.95 4.39 7.16
C GLY A 448 -35.43 4.32 7.29
N THR A 449 -34.99 3.27 7.98
CA THR A 449 -33.60 3.11 8.43
C THR A 449 -33.07 1.72 8.06
N ALA A 450 -31.81 1.66 7.64
CA ALA A 450 -31.08 0.40 7.54
C ALA A 450 -29.79 0.44 8.35
N LYS A 451 -29.49 -0.67 9.03
CA LYS A 451 -28.30 -0.91 9.84
C LYS A 451 -27.46 -1.98 9.16
N ILE A 452 -26.18 -1.70 8.97
CA ILE A 452 -25.19 -2.62 8.40
C ILE A 452 -24.09 -2.84 9.42
N SER A 453 -23.80 -4.10 9.74
CA SER A 453 -22.67 -4.45 10.62
C SER A 453 -21.66 -5.34 9.91
N ASN A 454 -20.38 -4.96 10.03
CA ASN A 454 -19.21 -5.64 9.50
C ASN A 454 -19.28 -5.98 7.99
N GLY A 455 -20.04 -5.19 7.22
CA GLY A 455 -20.29 -5.43 5.79
C GLY A 455 -20.95 -6.78 5.47
N GLY A 456 -21.49 -7.47 6.48
CA GLY A 456 -21.98 -8.84 6.35
C GLY A 456 -23.43 -9.00 6.77
N CYS A 457 -23.94 -8.15 7.67
CA CYS A 457 -25.31 -8.22 8.18
C CYS A 457 -26.06 -6.93 7.84
N TYR A 458 -27.26 -7.05 7.30
CA TYR A 458 -28.18 -5.97 6.96
C TYR A 458 -29.49 -6.15 7.69
N TYR A 459 -30.02 -5.05 8.20
CA TYR A 459 -31.30 -4.98 8.89
C TYR A 459 -31.98 -3.68 8.46
N SER A 460 -33.18 -3.74 7.88
CA SER A 460 -33.96 -2.57 7.47
C SER A 460 -35.34 -2.57 8.13
N GLU A 461 -35.78 -1.40 8.56
CA GLU A 461 -37.06 -1.19 9.23
C GLU A 461 -37.69 0.16 8.86
N ASN A 462 -39.01 0.25 9.00
CA ASN A 462 -39.75 1.50 8.95
C ASN A 462 -40.70 1.59 10.16
N LYS A 463 -41.56 2.63 10.18
CA LYS A 463 -42.52 2.88 11.27
C LYS A 463 -43.52 1.75 11.55
N HIS A 464 -43.66 0.76 10.67
CA HIS A 464 -44.65 -0.31 10.79
C HIS A 464 -44.04 -1.68 11.05
N ARG A 465 -42.86 -1.97 10.49
CA ARG A 465 -42.26 -3.30 10.57
C ARG A 465 -40.78 -3.31 10.26
N ILE A 466 -40.18 -4.46 10.56
CA ILE A 466 -38.91 -4.89 10.00
C ILE A 466 -39.16 -5.36 8.57
N ILE A 467 -38.50 -4.71 7.61
CA ILE A 467 -38.69 -4.96 6.18
C ILE A 467 -37.82 -6.14 5.74
N ARG A 468 -36.55 -6.13 6.16
CA ARG A 468 -35.57 -7.11 5.69
C ARG A 468 -34.49 -7.38 6.72
N ARG A 469 -34.08 -8.65 6.82
CA ARG A 469 -32.83 -9.09 7.45
C ARG A 469 -32.05 -9.91 6.43
N SER A 470 -30.79 -9.58 6.21
CA SER A 470 -29.95 -10.31 5.25
C SER A 470 -28.54 -10.50 5.80
N LYS A 471 -27.92 -11.63 5.44
CA LYS A 471 -26.54 -11.93 5.78
C LYS A 471 -25.80 -12.40 4.53
N ILE A 472 -24.66 -11.77 4.23
CA ILE A 472 -23.80 -12.11 3.11
C ILE A 472 -22.35 -12.29 3.55
N ASN A 473 -21.53 -12.88 2.70
CA ASN A 473 -20.08 -12.84 2.86
C ASN A 473 -19.57 -11.44 2.45
N LYS A 474 -18.88 -10.74 3.35
CA LYS A 474 -18.37 -9.39 3.08
C LYS A 474 -17.37 -9.29 1.91
N TYR A 475 -16.77 -10.40 1.49
CA TYR A 475 -15.90 -10.43 0.30
C TYR A 475 -16.68 -10.47 -1.02
N GLU A 476 -18.00 -10.64 -0.98
CA GLU A 476 -18.81 -10.73 -2.20
C GLU A 476 -18.84 -9.40 -2.97
N SER A 477 -18.81 -8.27 -2.27
CA SER A 477 -18.73 -6.94 -2.89
C SER A 477 -17.46 -6.76 -3.72
N TYR A 478 -16.31 -7.21 -3.21
CA TYR A 478 -15.03 -7.19 -3.93
C TYR A 478 -15.07 -8.07 -5.19
N LYS A 479 -15.60 -9.29 -5.08
CA LYS A 479 -15.74 -10.18 -6.25
C LYS A 479 -16.64 -9.57 -7.30
N LYS A 480 -17.79 -9.02 -6.87
CA LYS A 480 -18.77 -8.39 -7.77
C LYS A 480 -18.16 -7.18 -8.47
N MET A 481 -17.46 -6.32 -7.74
CA MET A 481 -16.73 -5.17 -8.31
C MET A 481 -15.82 -5.59 -9.46
N TYR A 482 -14.85 -6.49 -9.20
CA TYR A 482 -13.89 -6.91 -10.22
C TYR A 482 -14.53 -7.66 -11.38
N ARG A 483 -15.55 -8.49 -11.13
CA ARG A 483 -16.27 -9.19 -12.20
C ARG A 483 -17.08 -8.25 -13.08
N SER A 484 -17.78 -7.29 -12.48
CA SER A 484 -18.57 -6.30 -13.19
C SER A 484 -17.67 -5.38 -14.02
N ILE A 485 -16.60 -4.83 -13.43
CA ILE A 485 -15.60 -4.02 -14.15
C ILE A 485 -14.98 -4.82 -15.30
N SER A 486 -14.53 -6.06 -15.03
CA SER A 486 -13.93 -6.90 -16.07
C SER A 486 -14.89 -7.25 -17.20
N SER A 487 -16.19 -7.38 -16.91
CA SER A 487 -17.20 -7.64 -17.94
C SER A 487 -17.43 -6.39 -18.78
N ASP A 488 -17.56 -5.23 -18.14
CA ASP A 488 -17.70 -3.94 -18.83
C ASP A 488 -16.52 -3.62 -19.76
N ILE A 489 -15.29 -3.93 -19.33
CA ILE A 489 -14.09 -3.81 -20.16
C ILE A 489 -14.15 -4.70 -21.42
N MET A 490 -14.72 -5.91 -21.30
CA MET A 490 -14.86 -6.86 -22.42
C MET A 490 -16.00 -6.48 -23.35
N ASP A 491 -17.11 -5.99 -22.79
CA ASP A 491 -18.29 -5.53 -23.53
C ASP A 491 -18.11 -4.10 -24.08
N GLN A 492 -16.89 -3.58 -24.06
CA GLN A 492 -16.54 -2.25 -24.52
C GLN A 492 -17.35 -1.11 -23.86
N GLY A 493 -17.80 -1.29 -22.61
CA GLY A 493 -18.37 -0.21 -21.80
C GLY A 493 -19.87 0.00 -21.94
N ILE A 494 -20.59 -0.95 -22.53
CA ILE A 494 -22.04 -0.85 -22.72
C ILE A 494 -22.76 -0.64 -21.38
N SER A 495 -22.23 -1.18 -20.27
CA SER A 495 -22.85 -1.05 -18.96
C SER A 495 -22.54 0.26 -18.21
N GLN A 496 -21.72 1.14 -18.81
CA GLN A 496 -21.34 2.46 -18.29
C GLN A 496 -20.84 2.45 -16.83
N LEU A 497 -20.09 1.41 -16.43
CA LEU A 497 -19.55 1.29 -15.07
C LEU A 497 -18.32 2.15 -14.81
N GLN A 498 -17.74 2.77 -15.85
CA GLN A 498 -16.61 3.69 -15.71
C GLN A 498 -16.96 4.93 -14.89
N ASP A 499 -15.96 5.49 -14.23
CA ASP A 499 -16.05 6.77 -13.56
C ASP A 499 -15.72 7.90 -14.55
N SER A 500 -16.60 8.90 -14.61
CA SER A 500 -16.33 10.13 -15.33
C SER A 500 -15.33 10.99 -14.55
N TRP A 501 -14.68 11.94 -15.23
CA TRP A 501 -13.73 12.84 -14.58
C TRP A 501 -14.42 13.70 -13.51
N GLU A 502 -15.68 14.09 -13.70
CA GLU A 502 -16.48 14.85 -12.73
C GLU A 502 -16.68 14.05 -11.43
N ARG A 503 -17.02 12.76 -11.55
CA ARG A 503 -17.22 11.87 -10.40
C ARG A 503 -15.91 11.65 -9.63
N VAL A 504 -14.82 11.39 -10.37
CA VAL A 504 -13.48 11.26 -9.77
C VAL A 504 -13.09 12.56 -9.07
N GLN A 505 -13.28 13.71 -9.70
CA GLN A 505 -12.97 15.01 -9.13
C GLN A 505 -13.75 15.27 -7.85
N MET A 506 -15.06 15.02 -7.86
CA MET A 506 -15.92 15.31 -6.72
C MET A 506 -15.54 14.51 -5.47
N VAL A 507 -15.40 13.18 -5.60
CA VAL A 507 -15.02 12.32 -4.47
C VAL A 507 -13.61 12.66 -3.99
N SER A 508 -12.68 12.83 -4.94
CA SER A 508 -11.26 13.01 -4.62
C SER A 508 -10.97 14.38 -3.99
N SER A 509 -11.61 15.45 -4.48
CA SER A 509 -11.49 16.79 -3.90
C SER A 509 -11.94 16.80 -2.45
N LEU A 510 -13.11 16.22 -2.14
CA LEU A 510 -13.62 16.14 -0.77
C LEU A 510 -12.68 15.34 0.15
N VAL A 511 -12.18 14.19 -0.31
CA VAL A 511 -11.24 13.37 0.48
C VAL A 511 -9.93 14.11 0.74
N LEU A 512 -9.38 14.79 -0.26
CA LEU A 512 -8.13 15.55 -0.14
C LEU A 512 -8.30 16.79 0.75
N GLU A 513 -9.41 17.50 0.63
CA GLU A 513 -9.75 18.65 1.46
C GLU A 513 -9.89 18.26 2.93
N LEU A 514 -10.60 17.17 3.22
CA LEU A 514 -10.71 16.62 4.58
C LEU A 514 -9.34 16.19 5.14
N ASP A 515 -8.45 15.64 4.31
CA ASP A 515 -7.08 15.29 4.74
C ASP A 515 -6.24 16.53 5.08
N GLU A 516 -6.33 17.59 4.26
CA GLU A 516 -5.65 18.86 4.51
C GLU A 516 -6.18 19.56 5.77
N MET A 517 -7.50 19.61 5.94
CA MET A 517 -8.13 20.15 7.15
C MET A 517 -7.68 19.39 8.40
N LEU A 518 -7.54 18.05 8.32
CA LEU A 518 -7.05 17.24 9.44
C LEU A 518 -5.61 17.62 9.82
N GLN A 519 -4.75 17.88 8.83
CA GLN A 519 -3.38 18.32 9.06
C GLN A 519 -3.32 19.73 9.66
N GLY A 520 -4.19 20.65 9.22
CA GLY A 520 -4.28 22.03 9.75
C GLY A 520 -4.92 22.12 11.15
N SER A 521 -5.85 21.23 11.47
CA SER A 521 -6.56 21.19 12.77
C SER A 521 -5.68 20.77 13.96
N CYS A 522 -4.42 20.41 13.71
CA CYS A 522 -3.42 20.15 14.75
C CYS A 522 -2.84 21.43 15.37
N ALA A 523 -3.25 22.63 14.94
CA ALA A 523 -2.91 23.89 15.61
C ALA A 523 -3.69 24.04 16.93
N TYR A 524 -2.96 24.04 18.05
CA TYR A 524 -3.50 24.01 19.41
C TYR A 524 -4.41 25.21 19.74
N VAL A 525 -5.56 24.91 20.35
CA VAL A 525 -6.23 25.86 21.25
C VAL A 525 -5.40 25.89 22.54
N THR A 526 -4.67 26.98 22.76
CA THR A 526 -4.10 27.29 24.08
C THR A 526 -5.24 27.35 25.09
N PRO A 527 -5.16 26.65 26.24
CA PRO A 527 -6.14 26.84 27.30
C PRO A 527 -6.12 28.32 27.72
N PRO A 528 -7.29 28.92 28.06
CA PRO A 528 -7.28 30.23 28.69
C PRO A 528 -6.40 30.16 29.94
N SER A 529 -5.44 31.08 30.04
CA SER A 529 -4.60 31.23 31.22
C SER A 529 -5.49 31.33 32.45
N ALA A 530 -5.40 30.34 33.34
CA ALA A 530 -6.04 30.42 34.65
C ALA A 530 -5.42 31.64 35.37
N SER A 531 -6.21 32.70 35.54
CA SER A 531 -5.92 33.78 36.46
C SER A 531 -5.78 33.18 37.86
N PRO A 532 -4.71 33.49 38.62
CA PRO A 532 -4.56 32.96 39.97
C PRO A 532 -5.63 33.58 40.86
N SER A 533 -6.61 32.76 41.24
CA SER A 533 -7.51 33.08 42.35
C SER A 533 -6.68 33.11 43.64
N SER A 534 -6.63 34.28 44.25
CA SER A 534 -6.08 34.54 45.58
C SER A 534 -6.63 33.57 46.63
N PRO A 535 -5.79 33.03 47.53
CA PRO A 535 -6.26 32.14 48.58
C PRO A 535 -6.99 32.96 49.65
N GLU A 536 -8.30 32.74 49.79
CA GLU A 536 -9.04 33.17 50.98
C GLU A 536 -8.54 32.39 52.19
N ALA A 537 -8.01 33.13 53.16
CA ALA A 537 -7.63 32.63 54.47
C ALA A 537 -8.90 32.28 55.26
N ILE A 538 -9.10 31.00 55.53
CA ILE A 538 -10.08 30.54 56.52
C ILE A 538 -9.38 30.55 57.88
N SER A 539 -9.74 31.53 58.71
CA SER A 539 -9.42 31.57 60.15
C SER A 539 -10.20 30.50 60.91
N PRO A 540 -9.64 29.93 61.99
CA PRO A 540 -10.29 28.86 62.72
C PRO A 540 -11.26 29.37 63.79
N THR A 541 -12.27 28.52 64.04
CA THR A 541 -13.03 28.29 65.29
C THR A 541 -14.18 29.22 65.71
N THR A 542 -15.23 28.50 66.17
CA THR A 542 -16.45 28.84 66.95
C THR A 542 -17.58 29.58 66.27
#